data_AF-A0AAU5JJC5-F1
#
_entry.id   AF-A0AAU5JJC5-F1
#
_cell.length_a   1.000
_cell.length_b   1.000
_cell.length_c   1.000
_cell.angle_alpha   90.00
_cell.angle_beta   90.00
_cell.angle_gamma   90.00
#
_symmetry.space_group_name_H-M   'P 1'
#
loop_
_entity.id
_entity.type
_entity.pdbx_description
1 polymer ?
#
loop_
_entity_poly.entity_id
_entity_poly.type
_entity_poly.pdbx_seq_one_letter_code
_entity_poly.pdbx_strand_id
1 'polypeptide(L)'
;MTPSILEERIASLRRNLMRANAASEQQLEFAHITVGEEPWIRAFNEIRRNSAKDLKMLEALVAEVADGNIDPGQAWQSYSDIECLSEEVFRECLEVLGGLVFRDMRLDEKICLFADELIKECAKSVGKMPTIVIPSPDRVPPVDMRRIAHIRFPEWDVWTLPLVAHEYGRVAIVETEQANEFATETAHEAYLGLAGGRAVTPEAVEQRVRLLLADAFATFTNGPAYACALMLLRLDMVAPSPASRELVRQRADMVRGVIDALDTRGMIKAQIHQELASCWDQAIESLPPDDAEEADPLGALALEPADVFSALEQAFYPGAAYTPAHWSNAMRWGSDWLEQLDKGQNPARPADVLKTHRLRDALNASWYVRIQRPEWATEGAAVTQELCQEIIDGRGRGGQGHVRGESRPPGGG
;
A
#
# COMPACT_ATOMS: atom_id res chain seq x y z
N MET A 1 -44.73 11.13 -26.33
CA MET A 1 -44.61 10.16 -25.24
C MET A 1 -43.77 10.81 -24.16
N THR A 2 -44.26 10.87 -22.93
CA THR A 2 -43.44 11.30 -21.78
C THR A 2 -42.39 10.22 -21.51
N PRO A 3 -41.09 10.58 -21.42
CA PRO A 3 -40.06 9.60 -21.10
C PRO A 3 -40.35 8.96 -19.74
N SER A 4 -40.12 7.66 -19.64
CA SER A 4 -40.25 6.95 -18.38
C SER A 4 -39.14 7.39 -17.42
N ILE A 5 -39.38 7.26 -16.11
CA ILE A 5 -38.37 7.60 -15.09
C ILE A 5 -37.09 6.77 -15.29
N LEU A 6 -37.25 5.50 -15.71
CA LEU A 6 -36.13 4.60 -15.98
C LEU A 6 -35.27 5.10 -17.15
N GLU A 7 -35.88 5.55 -18.24
CA GLU A 7 -35.16 6.10 -19.40
C GLU A 7 -34.33 7.33 -19.01
N GLU A 8 -34.87 8.23 -18.19
CA GLU A 8 -34.15 9.41 -17.70
C GLU A 8 -32.99 9.04 -16.76
N ARG A 9 -33.18 8.03 -15.91
CA ARG A 9 -32.14 7.49 -15.02
C ARG A 9 -30.99 6.85 -15.80
N ILE A 10 -31.32 5.99 -16.77
CA ILE A 10 -30.35 5.40 -17.69
C ILE A 10 -29.58 6.49 -18.45
N ALA A 11 -30.29 7.48 -19.01
CA ALA A 11 -29.65 8.58 -19.73
C ALA A 11 -28.72 9.41 -18.84
N SER A 12 -29.07 9.59 -17.55
CA SER A 12 -28.23 10.26 -16.57
C SER A 12 -26.97 9.47 -16.26
N LEU A 13 -27.10 8.18 -15.95
CA LEU A 13 -25.96 7.30 -15.65
C LEU A 13 -25.00 7.22 -16.85
N ARG A 14 -25.54 7.10 -18.06
CA ARG A 14 -24.79 7.12 -19.32
C ARG A 14 -23.94 8.39 -19.46
N ARG A 15 -24.53 9.57 -19.23
CA ARG A 15 -23.78 10.85 -19.28
C ARG A 15 -22.67 10.91 -18.22
N ASN A 16 -22.91 10.39 -17.02
CA ASN A 16 -21.91 10.38 -15.96
C ASN A 16 -20.74 9.44 -16.27
N LEU A 17 -21.02 8.23 -16.77
CA LEU A 17 -19.98 7.29 -17.23
C LEU A 17 -19.15 7.90 -18.36
N MET A 18 -19.80 8.56 -19.35
CA MET A 18 -19.08 9.28 -20.41
C MET A 18 -18.17 10.38 -19.87
N ARG A 19 -18.58 11.11 -18.83
CA ARG A 19 -17.75 12.16 -18.19
C ARG A 19 -16.56 11.56 -17.44
N ALA A 20 -16.76 10.48 -16.68
CA ALA A 20 -15.67 9.77 -16.00
C ALA A 20 -14.63 9.25 -17.01
N ASN A 21 -15.11 8.69 -18.13
CA ASN A 21 -14.26 8.27 -19.23
C ASN A 21 -13.50 9.46 -19.87
N ALA A 22 -14.16 10.59 -20.12
CA ALA A 22 -13.52 11.78 -20.69
C ALA A 22 -12.50 12.42 -19.73
N ALA A 23 -12.75 12.42 -18.42
CA ALA A 23 -11.79 12.91 -17.42
C ALA A 23 -10.48 12.12 -17.46
N SER A 24 -10.55 10.83 -17.82
CA SER A 24 -9.38 9.96 -18.01
C SER A 24 -8.47 10.37 -19.19
N GLU A 25 -9.01 11.13 -20.15
CA GLU A 25 -8.30 11.61 -21.35
C GLU A 25 -7.68 12.99 -21.17
N GLN A 26 -8.21 13.77 -20.22
CA GLN A 26 -7.70 15.12 -19.94
C GLN A 26 -6.49 15.00 -19.02
N GLN A 27 -5.28 15.14 -19.57
CA GLN A 27 -4.11 15.33 -18.74
C GLN A 27 -4.27 16.66 -18.01
N LEU A 28 -4.54 16.59 -16.70
CA LEU A 28 -4.66 17.78 -15.88
C LEU A 28 -3.28 18.37 -15.64
N GLU A 29 -3.14 19.67 -15.91
CA GLU A 29 -1.97 20.43 -15.53
C GLU A 29 -2.11 20.85 -14.07
N PHE A 30 -1.18 20.41 -13.24
CA PHE A 30 -1.09 20.79 -11.83
C PHE A 30 0.08 21.76 -11.63
N ALA A 31 -0.08 22.75 -10.74
CA ALA A 31 0.91 23.80 -10.54
C ALA A 31 2.17 23.34 -9.81
N HIS A 32 2.05 22.32 -8.96
CA HIS A 32 3.08 21.90 -8.00
C HIS A 32 3.42 20.42 -8.07
N ILE A 33 2.63 19.60 -8.75
CA ILE A 33 2.94 18.19 -8.96
C ILE A 33 3.18 17.88 -10.44
N THR A 34 4.17 17.05 -10.71
CA THR A 34 4.39 16.48 -12.04
C THR A 34 4.03 15.00 -11.98
N VAL A 35 2.86 14.66 -12.51
CA VAL A 35 2.48 13.25 -12.69
C VAL A 35 3.08 12.79 -14.01
N GLY A 36 3.95 11.77 -13.95
CA GLY A 36 4.48 11.15 -15.16
C GLY A 36 3.34 10.60 -16.03
N GLU A 37 3.53 10.63 -17.35
CA GLU A 37 2.52 10.17 -18.32
C GLU A 37 2.11 8.71 -18.03
N GLU A 38 3.07 7.83 -17.74
CA GLU A 38 2.78 6.42 -17.49
C GLU A 38 1.95 6.16 -16.22
N PRO A 39 2.31 6.69 -15.02
CA PRO A 39 1.45 6.59 -13.84
C PRO A 39 0.04 7.14 -14.08
N TRP A 40 -0.09 8.27 -14.77
CA TRP A 40 -1.38 8.86 -15.15
C TRP A 40 -2.20 7.91 -16.03
N ILE A 41 -1.62 7.47 -17.15
CA ILE A 41 -2.26 6.56 -18.10
C ILE A 41 -2.72 5.29 -17.38
N ARG A 42 -1.89 4.70 -16.53
CA ARG A 42 -2.24 3.46 -15.83
C ARG A 42 -3.36 3.65 -14.81
N ALA A 43 -3.29 4.69 -13.97
CA ALA A 43 -4.33 5.03 -13.01
C ALA A 43 -5.70 5.17 -13.70
N PHE A 44 -5.73 5.90 -14.81
CA PHE A 44 -6.96 6.22 -15.53
C PHE A 44 -7.41 5.14 -16.53
N ASN A 45 -6.51 4.26 -16.99
CA ASN A 45 -6.86 3.15 -17.87
C ASN A 45 -7.80 2.14 -17.20
N GLU A 46 -7.65 1.90 -15.89
CA GLU A 46 -8.54 0.99 -15.17
C GLU A 46 -9.93 1.60 -15.03
N ILE A 47 -10.01 2.86 -14.58
CA ILE A 47 -11.25 3.64 -14.51
C ILE A 47 -11.94 3.66 -15.89
N ARG A 48 -11.17 3.88 -16.97
CA ARG A 48 -11.66 3.83 -18.35
C ARG A 48 -12.19 2.44 -18.73
N ARG A 49 -11.47 1.37 -18.40
CA ARG A 49 -11.88 -0.01 -18.72
C ARG A 49 -13.18 -0.36 -18.01
N ASN A 50 -13.28 -0.07 -16.71
CA ASN A 50 -14.46 -0.34 -15.90
C ASN A 50 -15.64 0.51 -16.36
N SER A 51 -15.43 1.82 -16.57
CA SER A 51 -16.44 2.72 -17.14
C SER A 51 -16.95 2.24 -18.51
N ALA A 52 -16.06 1.76 -19.39
CA ALA A 52 -16.46 1.23 -20.70
C ALA A 52 -17.24 -0.09 -20.60
N LYS A 53 -16.89 -0.95 -19.63
CA LYS A 53 -17.64 -2.19 -19.33
C LYS A 53 -19.05 -1.84 -18.85
N ASP A 54 -19.19 -0.93 -17.90
CA ASP A 54 -20.48 -0.51 -17.35
C ASP A 54 -21.32 0.19 -18.41
N LEU A 55 -20.71 1.03 -19.25
CA LEU A 55 -21.38 1.65 -20.38
C LEU A 55 -21.91 0.60 -21.34
N LYS A 56 -21.13 -0.44 -21.67
CA LYS A 56 -21.58 -1.54 -22.54
C LYS A 56 -22.77 -2.30 -21.94
N MET A 57 -22.75 -2.56 -20.63
CA MET A 57 -23.89 -3.18 -19.91
C MET A 57 -25.13 -2.28 -19.98
N LEU A 58 -24.95 -0.98 -19.80
CA LEU A 58 -26.03 0.00 -19.87
C LEU A 58 -26.62 0.12 -21.28
N GLU A 59 -25.80 0.12 -22.34
CA GLU A 59 -26.30 0.12 -23.73
C GLU A 59 -27.08 -1.16 -24.06
N ALA A 60 -26.66 -2.31 -23.53
CA ALA A 60 -27.40 -3.56 -23.69
C ALA A 60 -28.78 -3.45 -23.03
N LEU A 61 -28.85 -2.92 -21.80
CA LEU A 61 -30.11 -2.66 -21.12
C LEU A 61 -31.00 -1.67 -21.89
N VAL A 62 -30.43 -0.60 -22.46
CA VAL A 62 -31.18 0.36 -23.31
C VAL A 62 -31.83 -0.36 -24.49
N ALA A 63 -31.08 -1.24 -25.17
CA ALA A 63 -31.60 -2.00 -26.30
C ALA A 63 -32.74 -2.94 -25.89
N GLU A 64 -32.58 -3.68 -24.78
CA GLU A 64 -33.62 -4.59 -24.27
C GLU A 64 -34.90 -3.85 -23.87
N VAL A 65 -34.78 -2.69 -23.23
CA VAL A 65 -35.92 -1.85 -22.85
C VAL A 65 -36.61 -1.27 -24.10
N ALA A 66 -35.84 -0.79 -25.09
CA ALA A 66 -36.39 -0.22 -26.32
C ALA A 66 -37.13 -1.26 -27.18
N ASP A 67 -36.64 -2.50 -27.21
CA ASP A 67 -37.28 -3.60 -27.92
C ASP A 67 -38.48 -4.19 -27.16
N GLY A 68 -38.68 -3.81 -25.90
CA GLY A 68 -39.72 -4.38 -25.04
C GLY A 68 -39.45 -5.84 -24.63
N ASN A 69 -38.18 -6.26 -24.65
CA ASN A 69 -37.75 -7.64 -24.41
C ASN A 69 -37.52 -7.97 -22.93
N ILE A 70 -37.60 -6.98 -22.04
CA ILE A 70 -37.36 -7.13 -20.61
C ILE A 70 -38.57 -6.69 -19.79
N ASP A 71 -38.86 -7.45 -18.73
CA ASP A 71 -39.89 -7.07 -17.76
C ASP A 71 -39.46 -5.79 -17.02
N PRO A 72 -40.37 -4.82 -16.77
CA PRO A 72 -40.01 -3.58 -16.09
C PRO A 72 -39.32 -3.78 -14.73
N GLY A 73 -39.71 -4.79 -13.94
CA GLY A 73 -39.07 -5.08 -12.66
C GLY A 73 -37.63 -5.58 -12.82
N GLN A 74 -37.40 -6.45 -13.82
CA GLN A 74 -36.05 -6.91 -14.16
C GLN A 74 -35.18 -5.76 -14.68
N ALA A 75 -35.73 -4.87 -15.51
CA ALA A 75 -35.01 -3.71 -16.02
C ALA A 75 -34.55 -2.77 -14.90
N TRP A 76 -35.40 -2.54 -13.89
CA TRP A 76 -35.02 -1.77 -12.71
C TRP A 76 -33.92 -2.45 -11.88
N GLN A 77 -33.99 -3.77 -11.71
CA GLN A 77 -32.94 -4.51 -11.01
C GLN A 77 -31.62 -4.41 -11.75
N SER A 78 -31.60 -4.67 -13.06
CA SER A 78 -30.40 -4.55 -13.89
C SER A 78 -29.83 -3.12 -13.88
N TYR A 79 -30.68 -2.10 -13.92
CA TYR A 79 -30.24 -0.72 -13.76
C TYR A 79 -29.56 -0.51 -12.40
N SER A 80 -30.19 -0.96 -11.30
CA SER A 80 -29.65 -0.82 -9.95
C SER A 80 -28.31 -1.53 -9.79
N ASP A 81 -28.14 -2.71 -10.41
CA ASP A 81 -26.89 -3.46 -10.38
C ASP A 81 -25.79 -2.71 -11.13
N ILE A 82 -26.09 -2.15 -12.31
CA ILE A 82 -25.13 -1.34 -13.09
C ILE A 82 -24.80 -0.03 -12.36
N GLU A 83 -25.79 0.63 -11.75
CA GLU A 83 -25.59 1.85 -10.96
C GLU A 83 -24.65 1.60 -9.78
N CYS A 84 -24.85 0.50 -9.04
CA CYS A 84 -23.99 0.08 -7.94
C CYS A 84 -22.53 -0.15 -8.39
N LEU A 85 -22.32 -0.85 -9.51
CA LEU A 85 -20.98 -1.05 -10.08
C LEU A 85 -20.35 0.29 -10.52
N SER A 86 -21.15 1.17 -11.12
CA SER A 86 -20.68 2.48 -11.61
C SER A 86 -20.31 3.42 -10.46
N GLU A 87 -20.94 3.30 -9.28
CA GLU A 87 -20.58 4.08 -8.09
C GLU A 87 -19.14 3.83 -7.65
N GLU A 88 -18.62 2.61 -7.81
CA GLU A 88 -17.21 2.28 -7.55
C GLU A 88 -16.31 3.06 -8.51
N VAL A 89 -16.60 3.03 -9.82
CA VAL A 89 -15.84 3.79 -10.84
C VAL A 89 -15.84 5.30 -10.53
N PHE A 90 -16.98 5.86 -10.12
CA PHE A 90 -17.06 7.29 -9.78
C PHE A 90 -16.28 7.61 -8.50
N ARG A 91 -16.39 6.76 -7.47
CA ARG A 91 -15.63 6.92 -6.22
C ARG A 91 -14.14 6.93 -6.52
N GLU A 92 -13.66 5.97 -7.30
CA GLU A 92 -12.25 5.86 -7.70
C GLU A 92 -11.78 7.09 -8.48
N CYS A 93 -12.56 7.54 -9.46
CA CYS A 93 -12.25 8.73 -10.22
C CYS A 93 -12.11 9.96 -9.29
N LEU A 94 -13.05 10.11 -8.35
CA LEU A 94 -13.02 11.19 -7.36
C LEU A 94 -11.87 11.05 -6.36
N GLU A 95 -11.51 9.85 -5.94
CA GLU A 95 -10.37 9.61 -5.05
C GLU A 95 -9.05 9.99 -5.74
N VAL A 96 -8.84 9.56 -6.99
CA VAL A 96 -7.64 9.91 -7.75
C VAL A 96 -7.55 11.42 -7.98
N LEU A 97 -8.62 12.03 -8.50
CA LEU A 97 -8.63 13.47 -8.76
C LEU A 97 -8.53 14.29 -7.47
N GLY A 98 -9.30 13.93 -6.45
CA GLY A 98 -9.30 14.58 -5.15
C GLY A 98 -7.93 14.49 -4.49
N GLY A 99 -7.30 13.32 -4.51
CA GLY A 99 -5.97 13.11 -3.96
C GLY A 99 -4.87 13.88 -4.70
N LEU A 100 -4.96 13.99 -6.03
CA LEU A 100 -4.03 14.81 -6.82
C LEU A 100 -4.20 16.31 -6.56
N VAL A 101 -5.44 16.81 -6.51
CA VAL A 101 -5.73 18.19 -6.15
C VAL A 101 -5.22 18.49 -4.73
N PHE A 102 -5.43 17.56 -3.80
CA PHE A 102 -4.97 17.69 -2.42
C PHE A 102 -3.44 17.90 -2.33
N ARG A 103 -2.70 17.09 -3.11
CA ARG A 103 -1.24 17.20 -3.24
C ARG A 103 -0.82 18.49 -3.94
N ASP A 104 -1.51 18.89 -5.00
CA ASP A 104 -1.22 20.14 -5.71
C ASP A 104 -1.35 21.35 -4.78
N MET A 105 -2.37 21.33 -3.91
CA MET A 105 -2.57 22.33 -2.87
C MET A 105 -1.59 22.23 -1.68
N ARG A 106 -0.69 21.23 -1.67
CA ARG A 106 0.31 20.97 -0.62
C ARG A 106 -0.29 20.81 0.79
N LEU A 107 -1.52 20.33 0.85
CA LEU A 107 -2.20 20.11 2.12
C LEU A 107 -1.71 18.83 2.82
N ASP A 108 -0.87 18.03 2.16
CA ASP A 108 -0.29 16.78 2.65
C ASP A 108 1.03 16.98 3.42
N GLU A 109 1.47 18.23 3.61
CA GLU A 109 2.72 18.57 4.33
C GLU A 109 3.96 17.80 3.82
N LYS A 110 4.00 17.52 2.50
CA LYS A 110 5.03 16.73 1.79
C LYS A 110 5.03 15.22 2.10
N ILE A 111 4.07 14.69 2.84
CA ILE A 111 4.02 13.27 3.17
C ILE A 111 3.88 12.43 1.90
N CYS A 112 3.12 12.88 0.90
CA CYS A 112 3.03 12.17 -0.38
C CYS A 112 4.36 12.20 -1.15
N LEU A 113 5.15 13.28 -1.01
CA LEU A 113 6.51 13.33 -1.59
C LEU A 113 7.42 12.28 -0.95
N PHE A 114 7.41 12.17 0.37
CA PHE A 114 8.22 11.17 1.07
C PHE A 114 7.77 9.75 0.71
N ALA A 115 6.47 9.56 0.55
CA ALA A 115 5.89 8.28 0.17
C ALA A 115 6.27 7.88 -1.26
N ASP A 116 6.20 8.81 -2.21
CA ASP A 116 6.65 8.60 -3.58
C ASP A 116 8.14 8.20 -3.60
N GLU A 117 8.99 8.86 -2.80
CA GLU A 117 10.41 8.50 -2.69
C GLU A 117 10.65 7.14 -2.03
N LEU A 118 9.85 6.77 -1.03
CA LEU A 118 9.93 5.45 -0.40
C LEU A 118 9.50 4.35 -1.39
N ILE A 119 8.43 4.58 -2.17
CA ILE A 119 8.02 3.68 -3.26
C ILE A 119 9.12 3.61 -4.32
N LYS A 120 9.75 4.72 -4.71
CA LYS A 120 10.86 4.69 -5.68
C LYS A 120 12.03 3.85 -5.20
N GLU A 121 12.33 3.85 -3.89
CA GLU A 121 13.33 2.95 -3.31
C GLU A 121 12.93 1.49 -3.45
N CYS A 122 11.70 1.14 -3.07
CA CYS A 122 11.17 -0.22 -3.21
C CYS A 122 11.15 -0.67 -4.68
N ALA A 123 10.71 0.22 -5.57
CA ALA A 123 10.60 0.00 -7.00
C ALA A 123 11.94 -0.30 -7.67
N LYS A 124 13.00 0.43 -7.28
CA LYS A 124 14.37 0.14 -7.71
C LYS A 124 14.83 -1.24 -7.27
N SER A 125 14.47 -1.65 -6.06
CA SER A 125 14.81 -2.96 -5.49
C SER A 125 14.08 -4.13 -6.16
N VAL A 126 12.94 -3.90 -6.82
CA VAL A 126 12.19 -4.92 -7.55
C VAL A 126 12.25 -4.78 -9.08
N GLY A 127 12.88 -3.71 -9.58
CA GLY A 127 12.95 -3.35 -11.01
C GLY A 127 11.59 -3.13 -11.67
N LYS A 128 10.62 -2.63 -10.91
CA LYS A 128 9.30 -2.24 -11.42
C LYS A 128 9.17 -0.72 -11.39
N MET A 129 8.21 -0.19 -12.14
CA MET A 129 7.97 1.25 -12.15
C MET A 129 7.33 1.69 -10.83
N PRO A 130 7.69 2.88 -10.32
CA PRO A 130 7.07 3.43 -9.13
C PRO A 130 5.61 3.78 -9.40
N THR A 131 4.83 3.69 -8.34
CA THR A 131 3.41 4.04 -8.25
C THR A 131 3.27 5.49 -7.77
N ILE A 132 2.18 6.17 -8.15
CA ILE A 132 1.84 7.48 -7.57
C ILE A 132 1.13 7.32 -6.23
N VAL A 133 1.53 8.10 -5.23
CA VAL A 133 0.85 8.12 -3.93
C VAL A 133 -0.24 9.17 -3.90
N ILE A 134 -1.42 8.85 -3.40
CA ILE A 134 -2.47 9.84 -3.14
C ILE A 134 -3.05 9.66 -1.74
N PRO A 135 -3.52 10.74 -1.10
CA PRO A 135 -4.36 10.60 0.09
C PRO A 135 -5.74 10.05 -0.30
N SER A 136 -6.28 9.14 0.50
CA SER A 136 -7.64 8.61 0.34
C SER A 136 -8.35 8.50 1.70
N PRO A 137 -9.66 8.79 1.77
CA PRO A 137 -10.43 8.71 3.01
C PRO A 137 -10.71 7.26 3.46
N ASP A 138 -10.72 6.29 2.54
CA ASP A 138 -11.31 4.97 2.78
C ASP A 138 -10.30 3.82 2.96
N ARG A 139 -10.79 2.73 3.56
CA ARG A 139 -10.04 1.48 3.82
C ARG A 139 -9.82 0.73 2.50
N VAL A 140 -8.54 0.48 2.19
CA VAL A 140 -7.98 -0.49 1.23
C VAL A 140 -8.98 -0.87 0.13
N PRO A 141 -8.98 -0.18 -1.04
CA PRO A 141 -9.78 -0.64 -2.16
C PRO A 141 -9.47 -2.12 -2.46
N PRO A 142 -10.43 -2.87 -3.04
CA PRO A 142 -10.18 -4.24 -3.51
C PRO A 142 -8.86 -4.30 -4.30
N VAL A 143 -8.20 -5.47 -4.31
CA VAL A 143 -6.89 -5.68 -4.96
C VAL A 143 -7.04 -5.45 -6.46
N ASP A 144 -7.04 -4.18 -6.85
CA ASP A 144 -7.02 -3.76 -8.21
C ASP A 144 -5.59 -3.42 -8.57
N MET A 145 -5.20 -3.80 -9.78
CA MET A 145 -3.87 -3.60 -10.38
C MET A 145 -3.52 -2.12 -10.59
N ARG A 146 -4.19 -1.21 -9.88
CA ARG A 146 -4.02 0.22 -9.94
C ARG A 146 -2.72 0.52 -9.24
N ARG A 147 -1.75 0.97 -10.04
CA ARG A 147 -0.46 1.48 -9.56
C ARG A 147 -0.63 2.84 -8.88
N ILE A 148 -1.52 2.89 -7.90
CA ILE A 148 -1.84 4.01 -7.04
C ILE A 148 -1.71 3.50 -5.61
N ALA A 149 -0.85 4.12 -4.83
CA ALA A 149 -0.69 3.79 -3.43
C ALA A 149 -1.47 4.80 -2.63
N HIS A 150 -2.26 4.30 -1.69
CA HIS A 150 -3.12 5.12 -0.88
C HIS A 150 -2.45 5.39 0.47
N ILE A 151 -2.42 6.65 0.88
CA ILE A 151 -2.19 7.02 2.28
C ILE A 151 -3.54 7.38 2.88
N ARG A 152 -3.88 6.78 4.01
CA ARG A 152 -5.16 7.06 4.65
C ARG A 152 -5.17 8.46 5.25
N PHE A 153 -6.24 9.20 4.98
CA PHE A 153 -6.58 10.43 5.67
C PHE A 153 -7.46 10.14 6.90
N PRO A 154 -7.24 10.77 8.06
CA PRO A 154 -6.22 11.80 8.39
C PRO A 154 -4.90 11.24 8.94
N GLU A 155 -4.70 9.93 8.88
CA GLU A 155 -3.53 9.22 9.41
C GLU A 155 -2.27 9.38 8.51
N TRP A 156 -1.91 10.60 8.12
CA TRP A 156 -0.86 10.86 7.11
C TRP A 156 0.39 11.56 7.67
N ASP A 157 1.01 11.01 8.70
CA ASP A 157 2.27 11.54 9.22
C ASP A 157 3.45 10.60 8.89
N VAL A 158 4.64 10.93 9.40
CA VAL A 158 5.83 10.09 9.20
C VAL A 158 5.72 8.72 9.84
N TRP A 159 4.84 8.55 10.83
CA TRP A 159 4.70 7.29 11.53
C TRP A 159 3.94 6.27 10.72
N THR A 160 2.98 6.72 9.91
CA THR A 160 2.23 5.86 8.99
C THR A 160 2.89 5.73 7.63
N LEU A 161 3.90 6.56 7.32
CA LEU A 161 4.64 6.51 6.07
C LEU A 161 5.15 5.11 5.68
N PRO A 162 5.69 4.27 6.59
CA PRO A 162 6.09 2.90 6.24
C PRO A 162 4.96 2.06 5.63
N LEU A 163 3.69 2.33 5.98
CA LEU A 163 2.53 1.57 5.48
C LEU A 163 2.38 1.65 3.97
N VAL A 164 2.91 2.68 3.31
CA VAL A 164 2.86 2.80 1.85
C VAL A 164 3.61 1.66 1.14
N ALA A 165 4.58 1.02 1.82
CA ALA A 165 5.30 -0.12 1.29
C ALA A 165 4.38 -1.34 1.08
N HIS A 166 3.33 -1.49 1.88
CA HIS A 166 2.31 -2.53 1.70
C HIS A 166 1.51 -2.30 0.42
N GLU A 167 1.03 -1.07 0.21
CA GLU A 167 0.28 -0.73 -1.01
C GLU A 167 1.13 -0.95 -2.26
N TYR A 168 2.41 -0.61 -2.21
CA TYR A 168 3.32 -0.95 -3.30
C TYR A 168 3.57 -2.46 -3.43
N GLY A 169 3.68 -3.18 -2.32
CA GLY A 169 3.86 -4.64 -2.27
C GLY A 169 2.78 -5.38 -3.02
N ARG A 170 1.51 -4.97 -2.89
CA ARG A 170 0.38 -5.55 -3.65
C ARG A 170 0.63 -5.51 -5.16
N VAL A 171 1.15 -4.40 -5.67
CA VAL A 171 1.51 -4.24 -7.08
C VAL A 171 2.76 -5.06 -7.42
N ALA A 172 3.80 -4.99 -6.58
CA ALA A 172 5.08 -5.66 -6.83
C ALA A 172 4.93 -7.19 -6.91
N ILE A 173 4.05 -7.78 -6.09
CA ILE A 173 3.77 -9.21 -6.10
C ILE A 173 3.10 -9.64 -7.40
N VAL A 174 2.09 -8.89 -7.86
CA VAL A 174 1.36 -9.20 -9.11
C VAL A 174 2.27 -9.08 -10.33
N GLU A 175 3.18 -8.10 -10.33
CA GLU A 175 4.00 -7.79 -11.51
C GLU A 175 5.29 -8.58 -11.62
N THR A 176 5.72 -9.21 -10.53
CA THR A 176 6.92 -10.05 -10.52
C THR A 176 6.48 -11.50 -10.68
N GLU A 177 6.77 -12.06 -11.86
CA GLU A 177 6.33 -13.41 -12.26
C GLU A 177 6.53 -14.46 -11.16
N GLN A 178 7.75 -14.53 -10.60
CA GLN A 178 8.08 -15.49 -9.54
C GLN A 178 7.28 -15.26 -8.24
N ALA A 179 7.08 -14.00 -7.84
CA ALA A 179 6.28 -13.69 -6.64
C ALA A 179 4.78 -13.96 -6.88
N ASN A 180 4.30 -13.72 -8.09
CA ASN A 180 2.93 -13.98 -8.50
C ASN A 180 2.64 -15.48 -8.58
N GLU A 181 3.55 -16.26 -9.16
CA GLU A 181 3.49 -17.72 -9.21
C GLU A 181 3.43 -18.31 -7.80
N PHE A 182 4.36 -17.90 -6.92
CA PHE A 182 4.34 -18.30 -5.51
C PHE A 182 3.01 -17.96 -4.82
N ALA A 183 2.46 -16.78 -5.05
CA ALA A 183 1.17 -16.38 -4.49
C ALA A 183 0.02 -17.27 -4.98
N THR A 184 -0.04 -17.55 -6.28
CA THR A 184 -1.08 -18.38 -6.89
C THR A 184 -0.99 -19.84 -6.44
N GLU A 185 0.22 -20.41 -6.40
CA GLU A 185 0.46 -21.77 -5.91
C GLU A 185 0.09 -21.91 -4.43
N THR A 186 0.58 -21.00 -3.59
CA THR A 186 0.25 -20.96 -2.15
C THR A 186 -1.26 -20.86 -1.93
N ALA A 187 -1.95 -20.00 -2.69
CA ALA A 187 -3.41 -19.86 -2.61
C ALA A 187 -4.14 -21.14 -3.04
N HIS A 188 -3.66 -21.80 -4.10
CA HIS A 188 -4.23 -23.06 -4.56
C HIS A 188 -4.09 -24.17 -3.52
N GLU A 189 -2.90 -24.33 -2.93
CA GLU A 189 -2.63 -25.32 -1.88
C GLU A 189 -3.47 -25.05 -0.62
N ALA A 190 -3.51 -23.79 -0.16
CA ALA A 190 -4.34 -23.38 0.96
C ALA A 190 -5.83 -23.66 0.70
N TYR A 191 -6.32 -23.36 -0.50
CA TYR A 191 -7.71 -23.64 -0.88
C TYR A 191 -8.01 -25.15 -0.84
N LEU A 192 -7.12 -26.01 -1.36
CA LEU A 192 -7.30 -27.46 -1.29
C LEU A 192 -7.35 -27.99 0.16
N GLY A 193 -6.55 -27.40 1.06
CA GLY A 193 -6.59 -27.71 2.49
C GLY A 193 -7.89 -27.28 3.18
N LEU A 194 -8.49 -26.17 2.73
CA LEU A 194 -9.73 -25.60 3.27
C LEU A 194 -11.00 -26.19 2.66
N ALA A 195 -10.93 -26.78 1.46
CA ALA A 195 -12.05 -27.24 0.63
C ALA A 195 -12.95 -28.34 1.26
N GLY A 196 -12.72 -28.72 2.52
CA GLY A 196 -13.69 -29.45 3.33
C GLY A 196 -14.90 -28.61 3.79
N GLY A 197 -14.85 -27.28 3.72
CA GLY A 197 -15.93 -26.36 4.13
C GLY A 197 -16.64 -25.67 2.95
N ARG A 198 -17.97 -25.68 2.92
CA ARG A 198 -18.81 -25.15 1.82
C ARG A 198 -18.81 -23.61 1.65
N ALA A 199 -18.00 -22.86 2.41
CA ALA A 199 -18.14 -21.41 2.57
C ALA A 199 -16.99 -20.56 1.99
N VAL A 200 -15.92 -21.17 1.47
CA VAL A 200 -14.73 -20.43 1.00
C VAL A 200 -14.63 -20.51 -0.52
N THR A 201 -14.41 -19.37 -1.16
CA THR A 201 -14.12 -19.31 -2.60
C THR A 201 -12.60 -19.27 -2.85
N PRO A 202 -12.10 -19.82 -3.98
CA PRO A 202 -10.69 -19.70 -4.37
C PRO A 202 -10.20 -18.25 -4.37
N GLU A 203 -11.03 -17.32 -4.84
CA GLU A 203 -10.70 -15.91 -4.96
C GLU A 203 -10.48 -15.26 -3.59
N ALA A 204 -11.26 -15.64 -2.57
CA ALA A 204 -11.10 -15.11 -1.22
C ALA A 204 -9.79 -15.60 -0.56
N VAL A 205 -9.40 -16.85 -0.82
CA VAL A 205 -8.10 -17.41 -0.38
C VAL A 205 -6.96 -16.67 -1.06
N GLU A 206 -7.03 -16.49 -2.38
CA GLU A 206 -5.99 -15.79 -3.14
C GLU A 206 -5.83 -14.34 -2.66
N GLN A 207 -6.93 -13.62 -2.44
CA GLN A 207 -6.88 -12.26 -1.88
C GLN A 207 -6.24 -12.23 -0.50
N ARG A 208 -6.55 -13.20 0.37
CA ARG A 208 -5.95 -13.31 1.71
C ARG A 208 -4.45 -13.57 1.63
N VAL A 209 -4.01 -14.50 0.77
CA VAL A 209 -2.59 -14.80 0.53
C VAL A 209 -1.85 -13.55 0.04
N ARG A 210 -2.37 -12.88 -1.00
CA ARG A 210 -1.73 -11.68 -1.56
C ARG A 210 -1.63 -10.54 -0.55
N LEU A 211 -2.62 -10.38 0.32
CA LEU A 211 -2.60 -9.40 1.40
C LEU A 211 -1.46 -9.68 2.38
N LEU A 212 -1.33 -10.93 2.85
CA LEU A 212 -0.27 -11.34 3.77
C LEU A 212 1.12 -11.24 3.11
N LEU A 213 1.24 -11.60 1.83
CA LEU A 213 2.48 -11.41 1.08
C LEU A 213 2.86 -9.93 0.95
N ALA A 214 1.89 -9.01 0.83
CA ALA A 214 2.17 -7.58 0.80
C ALA A 214 2.67 -7.06 2.15
N ASP A 215 2.16 -7.58 3.27
CA ASP A 215 2.71 -7.32 4.61
C ASP A 215 4.14 -7.84 4.74
N ALA A 216 4.38 -9.07 4.26
CA ALA A 216 5.71 -9.66 4.25
C ALA A 216 6.68 -8.85 3.40
N PHE A 217 6.29 -8.45 2.20
CA PHE A 217 7.07 -7.59 1.32
C PHE A 217 7.43 -6.26 1.98
N ALA A 218 6.46 -5.59 2.61
CA ALA A 218 6.67 -4.31 3.25
C ALA A 218 7.66 -4.45 4.42
N THR A 219 7.51 -5.49 5.23
CA THR A 219 8.46 -5.80 6.33
C THR A 219 9.84 -6.17 5.80
N PHE A 220 9.92 -6.99 4.77
CA PHE A 220 11.15 -7.42 4.12
C PHE A 220 11.95 -6.23 3.56
N THR A 221 11.29 -5.26 2.94
CA THR A 221 11.94 -4.11 2.31
C THR A 221 12.18 -2.94 3.27
N ASN A 222 11.29 -2.70 4.22
CA ASN A 222 11.34 -1.53 5.11
C ASN A 222 11.77 -1.86 6.54
N GLY A 223 11.92 -3.14 6.87
CA GLY A 223 12.35 -3.58 8.19
C GLY A 223 11.32 -3.28 9.30
N PRO A 224 11.79 -3.16 10.55
CA PRO A 224 10.95 -2.94 11.73
C PRO A 224 9.99 -1.75 11.65
N ALA A 225 10.33 -0.65 10.97
CA ALA A 225 9.47 0.52 10.86
C ALA A 225 8.07 0.20 10.31
N TYR A 226 7.98 -0.69 9.31
CA TYR A 226 6.70 -1.15 8.79
C TYR A 226 5.92 -1.93 9.85
N ALA A 227 6.59 -2.87 10.52
CA ALA A 227 5.98 -3.70 11.54
C ALA A 227 5.38 -2.86 12.69
N CYS A 228 6.15 -1.87 13.15
CA CYS A 228 5.73 -0.93 14.18
C CYS A 228 4.51 -0.12 13.72
N ALA A 229 4.57 0.46 12.51
CA ALA A 229 3.47 1.24 11.96
C ALA A 229 2.19 0.40 11.82
N LEU A 230 2.30 -0.84 11.32
CA LEU A 230 1.16 -1.72 11.13
C LEU A 230 0.54 -2.11 12.48
N MET A 231 1.35 -2.69 13.37
CA MET A 231 0.84 -3.28 14.61
C MET A 231 0.39 -2.24 15.62
N LEU A 232 1.06 -1.08 15.71
CA LEU A 232 0.76 -0.06 16.72
C LEU A 232 -0.26 0.99 16.28
N LEU A 233 -0.41 1.22 14.97
CA LEU A 233 -1.28 2.29 14.45
C LEU A 233 -2.43 1.79 13.59
N ARG A 234 -2.30 0.63 12.94
CA ARG A 234 -3.23 0.22 11.87
C ARG A 234 -4.10 -0.98 12.23
N LEU A 235 -3.56 -1.95 12.94
CA LEU A 235 -4.32 -3.14 13.31
C LEU A 235 -5.33 -2.81 14.40
N ASP A 236 -6.61 -2.95 14.07
CA ASP A 236 -7.73 -2.75 14.99
C ASP A 236 -8.06 -4.07 15.68
N MET A 237 -7.54 -4.26 16.89
CA MET A 237 -7.75 -5.50 17.66
C MET A 237 -9.20 -5.68 18.13
N VAL A 238 -10.00 -4.62 18.13
CA VAL A 238 -11.42 -4.65 18.52
C VAL A 238 -12.30 -4.68 17.26
N ALA A 239 -11.77 -5.21 16.16
CA ALA A 239 -12.50 -5.29 14.91
C ALA A 239 -13.89 -5.94 15.09
N PRO A 240 -14.92 -5.45 14.38
CA PRO A 240 -16.31 -5.73 14.72
C PRO A 240 -16.78 -7.16 14.40
N SER A 241 -15.97 -7.97 13.71
CA SER A 241 -16.33 -9.33 13.32
C SER A 241 -15.18 -10.32 13.57
N PRO A 242 -15.49 -11.61 13.86
CA PRO A 242 -14.49 -12.68 13.95
C PRO A 242 -13.51 -12.71 12.79
N ALA A 243 -14.01 -12.64 11.56
CA ALA A 243 -13.18 -12.65 10.34
C ALA A 243 -12.20 -11.49 10.27
N SER A 244 -12.60 -10.31 10.75
CA SER A 244 -11.71 -9.15 10.78
C SER A 244 -10.66 -9.29 11.88
N ARG A 245 -11.03 -9.82 13.05
CA ARG A 245 -10.10 -10.05 14.18
C ARG A 245 -9.06 -11.12 13.83
N GLU A 246 -9.49 -12.19 13.18
CA GLU A 246 -8.60 -13.25 12.72
C GLU A 246 -7.65 -12.75 11.63
N LEU A 247 -8.15 -11.99 10.66
CA LEU A 247 -7.29 -11.33 9.68
C LEU A 247 -6.24 -10.43 10.36
N VAL A 248 -6.64 -9.66 11.39
CA VAL A 248 -5.71 -8.82 12.15
C VAL A 248 -4.62 -9.65 12.81
N ARG A 249 -4.94 -10.81 13.40
CA ARG A 249 -3.96 -11.74 13.99
C ARG A 249 -3.01 -12.28 12.92
N GLN A 250 -3.52 -12.83 11.82
CA GLN A 250 -2.71 -13.35 10.72
C GLN A 250 -1.73 -12.32 10.14
N ARG A 251 -2.16 -11.07 9.98
CA ARG A 251 -1.29 -9.97 9.52
C ARG A 251 -0.17 -9.67 10.52
N ALA A 252 -0.49 -9.63 11.82
CA ALA A 252 0.52 -9.42 12.86
C ALA A 252 1.53 -10.57 12.90
N ASP A 253 1.06 -11.82 12.82
CA ASP A 253 1.91 -13.01 12.84
C ASP A 253 2.84 -13.08 11.63
N MET A 254 2.33 -12.75 10.44
CA MET A 254 3.14 -12.67 9.23
C MET A 254 4.29 -11.66 9.38
N VAL A 255 3.98 -10.45 9.85
CA VAL A 255 4.99 -9.40 10.05
C VAL A 255 5.99 -9.79 11.13
N ARG A 256 5.54 -10.33 12.26
CA ARG A 256 6.42 -10.82 13.34
C ARG A 256 7.38 -11.91 12.82
N GLY A 257 6.86 -12.88 12.07
CA GLY A 257 7.68 -13.94 11.50
C GLY A 257 8.71 -13.44 10.49
N VAL A 258 8.38 -12.43 9.68
CA VAL A 258 9.35 -11.78 8.78
C VAL A 258 10.41 -10.99 9.55
N ILE A 259 10.05 -10.33 10.65
CA ILE A 259 11.00 -9.69 11.56
C ILE A 259 11.95 -10.72 12.20
N ASP A 260 11.42 -11.85 12.66
CA ASP A 260 12.22 -12.95 13.22
C ASP A 260 13.20 -13.52 12.17
N ALA A 261 12.76 -13.63 10.92
CA ALA A 261 13.59 -14.05 9.79
C ALA A 261 14.73 -13.05 9.49
N LEU A 262 14.49 -11.73 9.65
CA LEU A 262 15.51 -10.69 9.54
C LEU A 262 16.52 -10.77 10.70
N ASP A 263 16.04 -11.00 11.93
CA ASP A 263 16.89 -11.10 13.13
C ASP A 263 17.77 -12.35 13.09
N THR A 264 17.20 -13.51 12.73
CA THR A 264 17.93 -14.78 12.57
C THR A 264 19.04 -14.68 11.53
N ARG A 265 18.86 -13.87 10.48
CA ARG A 265 19.88 -13.58 9.46
C ARG A 265 20.88 -12.49 9.86
N GLY A 266 20.76 -11.94 11.07
CA GLY A 266 21.62 -10.86 11.58
C GLY A 266 21.43 -9.51 10.87
N MET A 267 20.28 -9.31 10.22
CA MET A 267 19.96 -8.07 9.51
C MET A 267 19.47 -6.97 10.44
N ILE A 268 18.85 -7.36 11.56
CA ILE A 268 18.42 -6.46 12.64
C ILE A 268 18.92 -6.99 13.99
N LYS A 269 18.53 -6.33 15.10
CA LYS A 269 18.81 -6.80 16.46
C LYS A 269 17.50 -7.22 17.14
N ALA A 270 17.56 -8.32 17.90
CA ALA A 270 16.45 -8.93 18.62
C ALA A 270 15.61 -7.99 19.51
N GLN A 271 16.16 -6.88 20.00
CA GLN A 271 15.47 -6.01 20.96
C GLN A 271 14.12 -5.48 20.44
N ILE A 272 14.08 -4.94 19.22
CA ILE A 272 12.84 -4.36 18.67
C ILE A 272 11.77 -5.42 18.40
N HIS A 273 12.20 -6.63 18.03
CA HIS A 273 11.31 -7.78 17.85
C HIS A 273 10.63 -8.16 19.16
N GLN A 274 11.42 -8.27 20.24
CA GLN A 274 10.91 -8.63 21.57
C GLN A 274 9.97 -7.57 22.15
N GLU A 275 10.30 -6.29 21.99
CA GLU A 275 9.44 -5.19 22.45
C GLU A 275 8.10 -5.20 21.71
N LEU A 276 8.12 -5.32 20.38
CA LEU A 276 6.91 -5.35 19.57
C LEU A 276 6.03 -6.58 19.86
N ALA A 277 6.65 -7.76 20.00
CA ALA A 277 5.98 -8.99 20.40
C ALA A 277 5.30 -8.82 21.77
N SER A 278 6.02 -8.29 22.77
CA SER A 278 5.47 -8.09 24.11
C SER A 278 4.30 -7.12 24.11
N CYS A 279 4.40 -5.99 23.38
CA CYS A 279 3.29 -5.05 23.27
C CYS A 279 2.05 -5.70 22.65
N TRP A 280 2.23 -6.51 21.61
CA TRP A 280 1.14 -7.18 20.92
C TRP A 280 0.48 -8.26 21.77
N ASP A 281 1.29 -9.10 22.42
CA ASP A 281 0.80 -10.20 23.26
C ASP A 281 0.03 -9.62 24.48
N GLN A 282 0.54 -8.57 25.12
CA GLN A 282 -0.18 -7.84 26.18
C GLN A 282 -1.51 -7.27 25.69
N ALA A 283 -1.54 -6.75 24.46
CA ALA A 283 -2.74 -6.15 23.91
C ALA A 283 -3.81 -7.22 23.61
N ILE A 284 -3.41 -8.40 23.09
CA ILE A 284 -4.28 -9.56 22.93
C ILE A 284 -4.81 -10.03 24.30
N GLU A 285 -3.94 -10.17 25.29
CA GLU A 285 -4.32 -10.59 26.65
C GLU A 285 -5.31 -9.63 27.32
N SER A 286 -5.31 -8.36 26.92
CA SER A 286 -6.23 -7.34 27.43
C SER A 286 -7.63 -7.39 26.81
N LEU A 287 -7.80 -8.11 25.70
CA LEU A 287 -9.11 -8.26 25.06
C LEU A 287 -10.01 -9.15 25.93
N PRO A 288 -11.33 -8.87 25.95
CA PRO A 288 -12.28 -9.79 26.60
C PRO A 288 -12.16 -11.18 25.95
N PRO A 289 -12.37 -12.27 26.73
CA PRO A 289 -12.37 -13.61 26.16
C PRO A 289 -13.37 -13.67 25.02
N ASP A 290 -12.96 -14.30 23.92
CA ASP A 290 -13.81 -14.47 22.76
C ASP A 290 -15.09 -15.21 23.19
N ASP A 291 -16.24 -14.56 23.00
CA ASP A 291 -17.50 -15.29 22.98
C ASP A 291 -17.39 -16.40 21.92
N ALA A 292 -18.09 -17.52 22.12
CA ALA A 292 -18.09 -18.65 21.19
C ALA A 292 -18.80 -18.26 19.87
N GLU A 293 -18.16 -17.40 19.09
CA GLU A 293 -18.60 -16.93 17.78
C GLU A 293 -18.17 -17.90 16.68
N GLU A 294 -18.84 -17.82 15.54
CA GLU A 294 -18.51 -18.59 14.36
C GLU A 294 -17.11 -18.20 13.86
N ALA A 295 -16.22 -19.18 13.75
CA ALA A 295 -14.84 -18.97 13.34
C ALA A 295 -14.76 -18.46 11.89
N ASP A 296 -13.79 -17.59 11.60
CA ASP A 296 -13.46 -17.21 10.22
C ASP A 296 -13.13 -18.47 9.42
N PRO A 297 -13.84 -18.78 8.32
CA PRO A 297 -13.51 -19.96 7.52
C PRO A 297 -12.12 -19.85 6.86
N LEU A 298 -11.54 -18.64 6.78
CA LEU A 298 -10.16 -18.40 6.36
C LEU A 298 -9.17 -18.34 7.54
N GLY A 299 -9.62 -18.52 8.78
CA GLY A 299 -8.75 -18.43 9.96
C GLY A 299 -7.68 -19.50 10.03
N ALA A 300 -7.95 -20.68 9.48
CA ALA A 300 -6.98 -21.76 9.38
C ALA A 300 -5.92 -21.56 8.27
N LEU A 301 -6.02 -20.48 7.49
CA LEU A 301 -5.01 -20.12 6.49
C LEU A 301 -3.74 -19.64 7.20
N ALA A 302 -2.71 -20.49 7.19
CA ALA A 302 -1.39 -20.18 7.73
C ALA A 302 -0.37 -20.19 6.59
N LEU A 303 0.46 -19.16 6.53
CA LEU A 303 1.63 -19.09 5.66
C LEU A 303 2.86 -19.11 6.56
N GLU A 304 3.81 -19.99 6.28
CA GLU A 304 5.08 -20.05 7.03
C GLU A 304 5.95 -18.83 6.67
N PRO A 305 6.22 -17.91 7.60
CA PRO A 305 6.92 -16.66 7.28
C PRO A 305 8.33 -16.87 6.74
N ALA A 306 9.02 -17.95 7.13
CA ALA A 306 10.35 -18.30 6.64
C ALA A 306 10.34 -18.70 5.15
N ASP A 307 9.32 -19.43 4.71
CA ASP A 307 9.13 -19.81 3.31
C ASP A 307 8.77 -18.60 2.47
N VAL A 308 7.86 -17.76 2.98
CA VAL A 308 7.52 -16.47 2.36
C VAL A 308 8.76 -15.59 2.22
N PHE A 309 9.56 -15.44 3.27
CA PHE A 309 10.80 -14.67 3.23
C PHE A 309 11.75 -15.17 2.13
N SER A 310 11.94 -16.50 2.07
CA SER A 310 12.81 -17.13 1.08
C SER A 310 12.28 -16.93 -0.35
N ALA A 311 10.96 -16.98 -0.55
CA ALA A 311 10.33 -16.69 -1.84
C ALA A 311 10.56 -15.23 -2.27
N LEU A 312 10.44 -14.26 -1.35
CA LEU A 312 10.73 -12.85 -1.64
C LEU A 312 12.22 -12.62 -1.95
N GLU A 313 13.14 -13.28 -1.23
CA GLU A 313 14.59 -13.22 -1.54
C GLU A 313 14.91 -13.72 -2.95
N GLN A 314 14.22 -14.78 -3.41
CA GLN A 314 14.43 -15.32 -4.75
C GLN A 314 13.78 -14.45 -5.83
N ALA A 315 12.60 -13.89 -5.56
CA ALA A 315 11.83 -13.14 -6.54
C ALA A 315 12.38 -11.74 -6.84
N PHE A 316 13.13 -11.12 -5.92
CA PHE A 316 13.59 -9.73 -6.04
C PHE A 316 15.11 -9.59 -6.13
N TYR A 317 15.60 -8.42 -6.55
CA TYR A 317 17.03 -8.22 -6.73
C TYR A 317 17.81 -8.30 -5.40
N PRO A 318 19.07 -8.76 -5.44
CA PRO A 318 19.96 -8.69 -4.29
C PRO A 318 20.01 -7.26 -3.72
N GLY A 319 19.73 -7.15 -2.42
CA GLY A 319 19.65 -5.86 -1.71
C GLY A 319 18.25 -5.23 -1.65
N ALA A 320 17.21 -5.93 -2.14
CA ALA A 320 15.83 -5.56 -1.87
C ALA A 320 15.49 -5.63 -0.37
N ALA A 321 15.96 -6.69 0.29
CA ALA A 321 15.85 -6.88 1.72
C ALA A 321 16.42 -5.69 2.51
N TYR A 322 15.85 -5.43 3.67
CA TYR A 322 16.46 -4.59 4.69
C TYR A 322 17.80 -5.22 5.11
N THR A 323 18.86 -4.42 5.19
CA THR A 323 20.24 -4.94 5.36
C THR A 323 20.84 -4.55 6.71
N PRO A 324 21.88 -5.27 7.18
CA PRO A 324 22.61 -4.90 8.39
C PRO A 324 23.18 -3.46 8.36
N ALA A 325 23.56 -2.96 7.18
CA ALA A 325 24.06 -1.60 7.02
C ALA A 325 22.96 -0.55 7.27
N HIS A 326 21.76 -0.78 6.73
CA HIS A 326 20.59 0.08 6.98
C HIS A 326 20.22 0.09 8.46
N TRP A 327 20.19 -1.10 9.08
CA TRP A 327 19.94 -1.21 10.51
C TRP A 327 20.99 -0.50 11.36
N SER A 328 22.27 -0.62 11.00
CA SER A 328 23.36 0.06 11.73
C SER A 328 23.23 1.58 11.68
N ASN A 329 22.83 2.14 10.54
CA ASN A 329 22.55 3.57 10.41
C ASN A 329 21.37 3.99 11.29
N ALA A 330 20.26 3.25 11.20
CA ALA A 330 19.05 3.52 11.97
C ALA A 330 19.31 3.48 13.48
N MET A 331 20.02 2.45 13.95
CA MET A 331 20.38 2.29 15.35
C MET A 331 21.28 3.41 15.84
N ARG A 332 22.30 3.80 15.06
CA ARG A 332 23.20 4.88 15.45
C ARG A 332 22.42 6.19 15.65
N TRP A 333 21.59 6.58 14.67
CA TRP A 333 20.78 7.79 14.78
C TRP A 333 19.79 7.72 15.94
N GLY A 334 19.09 6.60 16.09
CA GLY A 334 18.13 6.42 17.18
C GLY A 334 18.80 6.43 18.56
N SER A 335 19.96 5.80 18.72
CA SER A 335 20.73 5.85 19.96
C SER A 335 21.24 7.26 20.28
N ASP A 336 21.75 8.00 19.29
CA ASP A 336 22.18 9.39 19.47
C ASP A 336 21.02 10.30 19.90
N TRP A 337 19.81 10.06 19.36
CA TRP A 337 18.59 10.77 19.75
C TRP A 337 18.12 10.41 21.16
N LEU A 338 18.15 9.14 21.54
CA LEU A 338 17.83 8.71 22.91
C LEU A 338 18.80 9.33 23.93
N GLU A 339 20.10 9.36 23.63
CA GLU A 339 21.10 9.98 24.51
C GLU A 339 20.84 11.49 24.70
N GLN A 340 20.39 12.19 23.64
CA GLN A 340 20.01 13.60 23.72
C GLN A 340 18.75 13.79 24.57
N LEU A 341 17.71 12.97 24.36
CA LEU A 341 16.48 13.01 25.16
C LEU A 341 16.77 12.75 26.64
N ASP A 342 17.62 11.78 26.96
CA ASP A 342 18.02 11.46 28.34
C ASP A 342 18.77 12.62 29.03
N LYS A 343 19.43 13.48 28.24
CA LYS A 343 20.07 14.72 28.70
C LYS A 343 19.11 15.92 28.76
N GLY A 344 17.82 15.72 28.45
CA GLY A 344 16.84 16.80 28.35
C GLY A 344 17.07 17.74 27.15
N GLN A 345 17.72 17.25 26.11
CA GLN A 345 18.00 17.99 24.88
C GLN A 345 17.00 17.60 23.78
N ASN A 346 16.69 18.56 22.91
CA ASN A 346 15.91 18.26 21.71
C ASN A 346 16.81 17.51 20.71
N PRO A 347 16.37 16.34 20.19
CA PRO A 347 17.12 15.60 19.20
C PRO A 347 17.47 16.46 17.99
N ALA A 348 18.76 16.63 17.77
CA ALA A 348 19.29 17.29 16.60
C ALA A 348 19.34 16.31 15.43
N ARG A 349 19.18 16.87 14.24
CA ARG A 349 19.38 16.16 12.98
C ARG A 349 20.80 15.58 12.90
N PRO A 350 20.98 14.32 12.45
CA PRO A 350 22.29 13.74 12.26
C PRO A 350 23.18 14.60 11.35
N ALA A 351 24.42 14.85 11.75
CA ALA A 351 25.35 15.69 10.99
C ALA A 351 25.95 14.96 9.76
N ASP A 352 25.80 13.65 9.68
CA ASP A 352 26.53 12.78 8.77
C ASP A 352 25.61 12.06 7.76
N VAL A 353 24.59 12.74 7.26
CA VAL A 353 23.70 12.18 6.24
C VAL A 353 24.43 12.00 4.91
N LEU A 354 24.68 10.74 4.54
CA LEU A 354 25.33 10.33 3.30
C LEU A 354 24.31 10.06 2.17
N LYS A 355 24.77 10.13 0.92
CA LYS A 355 23.95 9.81 -0.27
C LYS A 355 23.47 8.36 -0.33
N THR A 356 24.15 7.47 0.38
CA THR A 356 23.80 6.06 0.50
C THR A 356 22.64 5.81 1.46
N HIS A 357 22.32 6.77 2.33
CA HIS A 357 21.22 6.65 3.27
C HIS A 357 19.87 6.68 2.55
N ARG A 358 18.90 6.00 3.17
CA ARG A 358 17.56 5.72 2.63
C ARG A 358 16.48 6.26 3.56
N LEU A 359 15.29 6.54 3.03
CA LEU A 359 14.17 7.01 3.86
C LEU A 359 13.82 5.97 4.92
N ARG A 360 13.88 4.69 4.57
CA ARG A 360 13.71 3.58 5.53
C ARG A 360 14.69 3.64 6.71
N ASP A 361 15.90 4.17 6.55
CA ASP A 361 16.87 4.29 7.65
C ASP A 361 16.37 5.30 8.69
N ALA A 362 15.86 6.45 8.23
CA ALA A 362 15.29 7.48 9.08
C ALA A 362 14.03 6.97 9.80
N LEU A 363 13.13 6.31 9.07
CA LEU A 363 11.89 5.77 9.63
C LEU A 363 12.15 4.70 10.71
N ASN A 364 13.12 3.82 10.49
CA ASN A 364 13.51 2.82 11.49
C ASN A 364 14.18 3.46 12.71
N ALA A 365 15.02 4.48 12.53
CA ALA A 365 15.60 5.24 13.64
C ALA A 365 14.51 5.86 14.51
N SER A 366 13.54 6.53 13.88
CA SER A 366 12.45 7.22 14.59
C SER A 366 11.54 6.26 15.33
N TRP A 367 11.18 5.13 14.71
CA TRP A 367 10.37 4.10 15.37
C TRP A 367 11.12 3.46 16.55
N TYR A 368 12.42 3.21 16.41
CA TYR A 368 13.26 2.70 17.49
C TYR A 368 13.23 3.63 18.72
N VAL A 369 13.29 4.95 18.52
CA VAL A 369 13.16 5.92 19.62
C VAL A 369 11.73 5.97 20.16
N ARG A 370 10.73 6.04 19.28
CA ARG A 370 9.31 6.17 19.68
C ARG A 370 8.82 5.02 20.55
N ILE A 371 9.25 3.78 20.28
CA ILE A 371 8.87 2.63 21.12
C ILE A 371 9.39 2.80 22.55
N GLN A 372 10.59 3.37 22.72
CA GLN A 372 11.23 3.55 24.02
C GLN A 372 10.83 4.86 24.73
N ARG A 373 10.38 5.87 23.96
CA ARG A 373 9.93 7.19 24.43
C ARG A 373 8.64 7.58 23.68
N PRO A 374 7.48 6.96 23.99
CA PRO A 374 6.23 7.23 23.29
C PRO A 374 5.80 8.71 23.32
N GLU A 375 6.16 9.42 24.39
CA GLU A 375 5.93 10.86 24.56
C GLU A 375 6.60 11.72 23.50
N TRP A 376 7.66 11.23 22.85
CA TRP A 376 8.38 11.93 21.78
C TRP A 376 7.68 11.85 20.42
N ALA A 377 6.50 11.22 20.32
CA ALA A 377 5.83 11.03 19.03
C ALA A 377 5.52 12.33 18.27
N THR A 378 5.22 13.44 18.98
CA THR A 378 4.90 14.71 18.32
C THR A 378 6.16 15.41 17.82
N GLU A 379 7.14 15.62 18.69
CA GLU A 379 8.42 16.27 18.35
C GLU A 379 9.25 15.43 17.39
N GLY A 380 9.24 14.11 17.57
CA GLY A 380 9.92 13.16 16.71
C GLY A 380 9.37 13.13 15.30
N ALA A 381 8.09 13.47 15.10
CA ALA A 381 7.53 13.57 13.77
C ALA A 381 8.26 14.64 12.94
N ALA A 382 8.44 15.85 13.51
CA ALA A 382 9.12 16.95 12.85
C ALA A 382 10.61 16.63 12.56
N VAL A 383 11.34 16.09 13.53
CA VAL A 383 12.75 15.68 13.35
C VAL A 383 12.89 14.64 12.24
N THR A 384 11.96 13.69 12.18
CA THR A 384 11.93 12.66 11.13
C THR A 384 11.65 13.26 9.76
N GLN A 385 10.69 14.18 9.65
CA GLN A 385 10.37 14.88 8.39
C GLN A 385 11.59 15.65 7.87
N GLU A 386 12.32 16.35 8.74
CA GLU A 386 13.54 17.08 8.39
C GLU A 386 14.64 16.14 7.88
N LEU A 387 14.84 14.99 8.55
CA LEU A 387 15.82 14.00 8.12
C LEU A 387 15.43 13.36 6.77
N CYS A 388 14.15 13.01 6.58
CA CYS A 388 13.64 12.52 5.30
C CYS A 388 13.89 13.54 4.17
N GLN A 389 13.60 14.82 4.42
CA GLN A 389 13.86 15.88 3.45
C GLN A 389 15.36 15.99 3.12
N GLU A 390 16.25 15.94 4.12
CA GLU A 390 17.70 16.01 3.88
C GLU A 390 18.20 14.81 3.05
N ILE A 391 17.68 13.61 3.30
CA ILE A 391 18.04 12.41 2.50
C ILE A 391 17.63 12.59 1.04
N ILE A 392 16.47 13.19 0.77
CA ILE A 392 16.00 13.50 -0.59
C ILE A 392 16.89 14.57 -1.23
N ASP A 393 17.13 15.69 -0.53
CA ASP A 393 17.92 16.81 -1.04
C ASP A 393 19.37 16.42 -1.34
N GLY A 394 19.96 15.56 -0.50
CA GLY A 394 21.31 15.03 -0.66
C GLY A 394 21.51 14.22 -1.95
N ARG A 395 20.45 13.60 -2.47
CA ARG A 395 20.47 12.87 -3.75
C ARG A 395 20.51 13.82 -4.94
N GLY A 396 19.76 14.92 -4.89
CA GLY A 396 19.65 15.88 -5.99
C GLY A 396 20.98 16.59 -6.32
N ARG A 397 21.78 16.93 -5.31
CA ARG A 397 23.03 17.70 -5.48
C ARG A 397 24.16 16.96 -6.20
N GLY A 398 24.07 15.63 -6.33
CA GLY A 398 25.13 14.81 -6.93
C GLY A 398 24.98 14.50 -8.42
N GLY A 399 23.79 14.71 -9.00
CA GLY A 399 23.44 14.21 -10.34
C GLY A 399 23.66 15.18 -11.50
N GLN A 400 23.98 16.45 -11.24
CA GLN A 400 24.33 17.42 -12.31
C GLN A 400 25.82 17.41 -12.69
N GLY A 401 26.53 16.32 -12.36
CA GLY A 401 27.82 16.03 -12.98
C GLY A 401 27.60 15.76 -14.46
N HIS A 402 27.82 16.80 -15.27
CA HIS A 402 27.90 16.80 -16.73
C HIS A 402 28.30 15.42 -17.27
N VAL A 403 27.32 14.62 -17.74
CA VAL A 403 27.59 13.49 -18.62
C VAL A 403 28.03 14.12 -19.94
N ARG A 404 29.33 14.45 -20.02
CA ARG A 404 29.98 14.81 -21.28
C ARG A 404 29.77 13.62 -22.20
N GLY A 405 29.01 13.84 -23.27
CA GLY A 405 28.70 12.82 -24.25
C GLY A 405 29.96 12.12 -24.74
N GLU A 406 30.13 10.87 -24.33
CA GLU A 406 31.04 9.95 -24.99
C GLU A 406 30.26 9.26 -26.11
N SER A 407 30.56 9.74 -27.32
CA SER A 407 30.97 8.94 -28.47
C SER A 407 30.12 7.71 -28.79
N ARG A 408 29.25 7.88 -29.80
CA ARG A 408 28.75 6.78 -30.63
C ARG A 408 29.90 5.83 -31.02
N PRO A 409 29.70 4.50 -30.96
CA PRO A 409 30.64 3.58 -31.57
C PRO A 409 30.60 3.73 -33.10
N PRO A 410 31.74 3.59 -33.80
CA PRO A 410 31.75 3.64 -35.26
C PRO A 410 31.03 2.40 -35.80
N GLY A 411 30.05 2.62 -36.67
CA GLY A 411 29.42 1.55 -37.43
C GLY A 411 30.44 0.91 -38.36
N GLY A 412 30.72 -0.38 -38.16
CA GLY A 412 31.44 -1.21 -39.12
C GLY A 412 30.53 -1.57 -40.29
N GLY A 413 31.02 -1.34 -41.51
CA GLY A 413 30.45 -1.83 -42.76
C GLY A 413 31.03 -3.17 -43.19
#